data_AF-A0A6A0ILX9-F1
#
_entry.id   AF-A0A6A0ILX9-F1
#
_cell.length_a   1.000
_cell.length_b   1.000
_cell.length_c   1.000
_cell.angle_alpha   90.00
_cell.angle_beta   90.00
_cell.angle_gamma   90.00
#
_symmetry.space_group_name_H-M   'P 1'
#
loop_
_entity.id
_entity.type
_entity.pdbx_description
1 polymer ?
#
loop_
_entity_poly.entity_id
_entity_poly.type
_entity_poly.pdbx_seq_one_letter_code
_entity_poly.pdbx_strand_id
1 'polypeptide(L)'
;MRPVFRPLVLALLAGLPPLAAAPPESDPVLVQGVRAAVQVTAMDLDVVATKDGRPVDDLTREEFRVTVDGRELPLDYFTRVTAGTLHGPDLATASPDLVLETLANDAGERYVARQFLVFFDDAHLLVRDRPRVVEALRDLVTRLSPSDRMALVVYDSSPGVLVPFTAEKEALLSGLARLEKKAPSGQAWETQFRQQQNALRAPCQYAAFSVRYRNACDAGLRSWSEQVEARELGSLRELRRAVAALSARSGKRVFLYVSRGLELRPGQSLVDALGPAPLAQYDFSVLDEFRQVVDEANRSGVTVHALDARGLAVEAADASQRSPTLLDPFLSNQSRREGLAGLAQETGGLLLENRNDFTTSVDRVYREASNYYSIGVTLSAVDPKKPVVPVKVTTTREGVSVRARLSWGAKSAEEAGRDRMEMALVTPGASGDFPVAVEVAPSRKGGGLGRRITPFTVRLPISALTFVEKDGVRTATLAVSLAAVDDAGAKSEVTTARVPVEVPLARWEEALKSEFTYRGEMKTRTGNLRFVAGVRDVASDRIGIGSAPVRVE
;
A
#
# COMPACT_ATOMS: atom_id res chain seq x y z
N MET A 1 15.21 -12.95 0.85
CA MET A 1 15.06 -14.42 0.97
C MET A 1 14.63 -14.93 -0.40
N ARG A 2 15.36 -15.83 -1.06
CA ARG A 2 14.99 -16.33 -2.41
C ARG A 2 14.67 -17.83 -2.34
N PRO A 3 13.52 -18.30 -2.84
CA PRO A 3 13.22 -19.73 -2.95
C PRO A 3 13.97 -20.36 -4.12
N VAL A 4 14.15 -21.69 -4.06
CA VAL A 4 14.78 -22.49 -5.12
C VAL A 4 13.70 -23.41 -5.69
N PHE A 5 13.45 -23.35 -6.99
CA PHE A 5 12.42 -24.12 -7.68
C PHE A 5 12.99 -25.41 -8.26
N ARG A 6 12.31 -26.54 -8.05
CA ARG A 6 12.55 -27.81 -8.78
C ARG A 6 11.20 -28.33 -9.30
N PRO A 7 10.95 -28.33 -10.61
CA PRO A 7 9.76 -28.95 -11.16
C PRO A 7 9.96 -30.47 -11.27
N LEU A 8 8.93 -31.25 -10.91
CA LEU A 8 8.84 -32.67 -11.22
C LEU A 8 7.45 -32.91 -11.83
N VAL A 9 7.41 -33.22 -13.12
CA VAL A 9 6.19 -33.58 -13.87
C VAL A 9 6.22 -35.09 -14.06
N LEU A 10 5.17 -35.79 -13.64
CA LEU A 10 5.04 -37.23 -13.80
C LEU A 10 3.98 -37.53 -14.87
N ALA A 11 4.40 -38.14 -15.98
CA ALA A 11 3.53 -38.61 -17.05
C ALA A 11 3.31 -40.13 -16.90
N LEU A 12 2.07 -40.60 -17.03
CA LEU A 12 1.73 -42.02 -17.10
C LEU A 12 0.98 -42.34 -18.42
N LEU A 13 1.43 -43.41 -19.08
CA LEU A 13 0.99 -43.94 -20.38
C LEU A 13 0.58 -45.42 -20.25
N ALA A 14 -0.58 -45.76 -20.82
CA ALA A 14 -1.07 -47.05 -21.37
C ALA A 14 -2.62 -46.98 -21.39
N GLY A 15 -3.42 -47.32 -22.40
CA GLY A 15 -3.27 -48.02 -23.68
C GLY A 15 -4.40 -49.07 -23.81
N LEU A 16 -5.39 -48.88 -24.70
CA LEU A 16 -6.22 -49.88 -25.42
C LEU A 16 -7.32 -49.17 -26.31
N PRO A 17 -7.79 -49.76 -27.44
CA PRO A 17 -8.56 -49.11 -28.52
C PRO A 17 -10.11 -49.26 -28.40
N PRO A 18 -10.93 -48.69 -29.31
CA PRO A 18 -12.23 -48.09 -28.97
C PRO A 18 -13.45 -48.98 -29.26
N LEU A 19 -14.58 -48.68 -28.60
CA LEU A 19 -15.93 -49.02 -29.05
C LEU A 19 -16.69 -47.75 -29.42
N ALA A 20 -17.21 -47.71 -30.64
CA ALA A 20 -17.96 -46.60 -31.20
C ALA A 20 -19.34 -46.45 -30.53
N ALA A 21 -19.70 -45.21 -30.20
CA ALA A 21 -21.05 -44.81 -29.82
C ALA A 21 -21.43 -43.51 -30.56
N ALA A 22 -22.70 -43.43 -30.96
CA ALA A 22 -23.28 -42.42 -31.86
C ALA A 22 -23.22 -40.98 -31.32
N PRO A 23 -23.25 -39.95 -32.20
CA PRO A 23 -23.15 -38.55 -31.80
C PRO A 23 -24.48 -38.05 -31.18
N PRO A 24 -24.46 -37.44 -29.99
CA PRO A 24 -25.56 -36.58 -29.56
C PRO A 24 -25.43 -35.17 -30.17
N GLU A 25 -26.58 -34.59 -30.49
CA GLU A 25 -26.76 -33.25 -31.05
C GLU A 25 -25.98 -32.17 -30.28
N SER A 26 -25.25 -31.36 -31.02
CA SER A 26 -24.55 -30.19 -30.53
C SER A 26 -25.50 -28.99 -30.44
N ASP A 27 -25.83 -28.54 -29.23
CA ASP A 27 -26.20 -27.15 -29.02
C ASP A 27 -24.98 -26.25 -29.29
N PRO A 28 -25.13 -25.13 -30.02
CA PRO A 28 -24.01 -24.27 -30.36
C PRO A 28 -23.51 -23.54 -29.11
N VAL A 29 -22.38 -24.00 -28.57
CA VAL A 29 -21.54 -23.21 -27.66
C VAL A 29 -21.02 -22.00 -28.44
N LEU A 30 -21.46 -20.81 -28.03
CA LEU A 30 -20.95 -19.53 -28.51
C LEU A 30 -19.45 -19.43 -28.17
N VAL A 31 -18.59 -19.84 -29.10
CA VAL A 31 -17.19 -19.41 -29.14
C VAL A 31 -17.21 -17.94 -29.58
N GLN A 32 -17.31 -17.01 -28.63
CA GLN A 32 -17.04 -15.61 -28.92
C GLN A 32 -15.53 -15.45 -29.11
N GLY A 33 -15.16 -15.28 -30.38
CA GLY A 33 -13.82 -14.93 -30.81
C GLY A 33 -13.31 -13.68 -30.08
N VAL A 34 -11.99 -13.65 -29.94
CA VAL A 34 -11.22 -12.51 -29.43
C VAL A 34 -11.61 -11.28 -30.25
N ARG A 35 -12.53 -10.47 -29.72
CA ARG A 35 -12.71 -9.09 -30.17
C ARG A 35 -11.43 -8.38 -29.75
N ALA A 36 -10.75 -7.75 -30.72
CA ALA A 36 -9.69 -6.81 -30.40
C ALA A 36 -10.30 -5.71 -29.53
N ALA A 37 -10.16 -5.86 -28.21
CA ALA A 37 -10.62 -4.88 -27.25
C ALA A 37 -9.68 -3.68 -27.38
N VAL A 38 -10.18 -2.59 -27.94
CA VAL A 38 -9.54 -1.29 -27.76
C VAL A 38 -9.69 -0.99 -26.27
N GLN A 39 -8.62 -1.21 -25.51
CA GLN A 39 -8.60 -0.93 -24.08
C GLN A 39 -8.56 0.59 -23.92
N VAL A 40 -9.73 1.19 -23.74
CA VAL A 40 -9.86 2.61 -23.41
C VAL A 40 -9.51 2.76 -21.94
N THR A 41 -8.37 3.37 -21.66
CA THR A 41 -7.94 3.66 -20.30
C THR A 41 -8.58 4.95 -19.82
N ALA A 42 -9.51 4.83 -18.89
CA ALA A 42 -10.08 5.95 -18.16
C ALA A 42 -9.34 6.13 -16.83
N MET A 43 -9.07 7.37 -16.47
CA MET A 43 -8.54 7.77 -15.17
C MET A 43 -9.69 8.35 -14.35
N ASP A 44 -9.95 7.79 -13.17
CA ASP A 44 -10.85 8.38 -12.17
C ASP A 44 -10.07 9.18 -11.13
N LEU A 45 -10.47 10.42 -10.90
CA LEU A 45 -9.87 11.34 -9.93
C LEU A 45 -10.86 11.68 -8.84
N ASP A 46 -10.48 11.42 -7.60
CA ASP A 46 -11.18 11.97 -6.45
C ASP A 46 -10.71 13.41 -6.20
N VAL A 47 -11.63 14.36 -6.28
CA VAL A 47 -11.37 15.79 -6.11
C VAL A 47 -12.15 16.31 -4.92
N VAL A 48 -11.43 16.78 -3.90
CA VAL A 48 -12.03 17.45 -2.73
C VAL A 48 -12.06 18.95 -2.99
N ALA A 49 -13.24 19.56 -2.93
CA ALA A 49 -13.40 21.00 -3.03
C ALA A 49 -13.77 21.60 -1.67
N THR A 50 -13.11 22.68 -1.28
CA THR A 50 -13.38 23.36 -0.01
C THR A 50 -13.35 24.87 -0.13
N LYS A 51 -14.14 25.52 0.73
CA LYS A 51 -14.08 26.96 1.01
C LYS A 51 -13.96 27.13 2.53
N ASP A 52 -12.90 27.78 2.97
CA ASP A 52 -12.59 27.95 4.40
C ASP A 52 -12.57 26.63 5.19
N GLY A 53 -12.11 25.54 4.56
CA GLY A 53 -12.04 24.20 5.17
C GLY A 53 -13.39 23.47 5.29
N ARG A 54 -14.48 24.03 4.76
CA ARG A 54 -15.78 23.35 4.63
C ARG A 54 -15.92 22.76 3.22
N PRO A 55 -16.47 21.54 3.08
CA PRO A 55 -16.75 20.96 1.77
C PRO A 55 -17.67 21.86 0.92
N VAL A 56 -17.42 21.91 -0.38
CA VAL A 56 -18.28 22.53 -1.39
C VAL A 56 -18.77 21.40 -2.30
N ASP A 57 -20.05 21.07 -2.25
CA ASP A 57 -20.69 19.88 -2.87
C ASP A 57 -21.60 20.22 -4.07
N ASP A 58 -21.61 21.48 -4.49
CA ASP A 58 -22.47 22.02 -5.56
C ASP A 58 -21.70 22.57 -6.78
N LEU A 59 -20.42 22.21 -6.96
CA LEU A 59 -19.69 22.52 -8.18
C LEU A 59 -20.26 21.73 -9.37
N THR A 60 -20.35 22.39 -10.53
CA THR A 60 -20.75 21.73 -11.78
C THR A 60 -19.54 21.23 -12.55
N ARG A 61 -19.77 20.33 -13.52
CA ARG A 61 -18.73 19.79 -14.41
C ARG A 61 -17.96 20.89 -15.14
N GLU A 62 -18.65 21.95 -15.55
CA GLU A 62 -18.11 23.06 -16.34
C GLU A 62 -17.16 23.95 -15.52
N GLU A 63 -17.25 23.88 -14.20
CA GLU A 63 -16.39 24.62 -13.27
C GLU A 63 -15.04 23.93 -13.02
N PHE A 64 -14.83 22.73 -13.55
CA PHE A 64 -13.56 22.01 -13.44
C PHE A 64 -12.74 22.12 -14.74
N ARG A 65 -11.42 22.10 -14.56
CA ARG A 65 -10.44 21.96 -15.63
C ARG A 65 -9.41 20.93 -15.21
N VAL A 66 -9.20 19.90 -16.03
CA VAL A 66 -8.22 18.84 -15.79
C VAL A 66 -7.17 18.88 -16.89
N THR A 67 -5.91 18.97 -16.49
CA THR A 67 -4.77 18.83 -17.41
C THR A 67 -3.97 17.58 -17.08
N VAL A 68 -3.66 16.77 -18.09
CA VAL A 68 -2.81 15.58 -17.99
C VAL A 68 -1.61 15.75 -18.90
N ASP A 69 -0.39 15.59 -18.37
CA ASP A 69 0.85 15.80 -19.12
C ASP A 69 0.90 17.17 -19.83
N GLY A 70 0.36 18.21 -19.18
CA GLY A 70 0.26 19.58 -19.69
C GLY A 70 -0.84 19.82 -20.72
N ARG A 71 -1.65 18.82 -21.06
CA ARG A 71 -2.77 18.94 -22.02
C ARG A 71 -4.10 18.97 -21.28
N GLU A 72 -4.93 19.97 -21.54
CA GLU A 72 -6.30 19.99 -21.03
C GLU A 72 -7.14 18.92 -21.74
N LEU A 73 -7.85 18.10 -20.96
CA LEU A 73 -8.67 17.01 -21.46
C LEU A 73 -10.14 17.19 -21.04
N PRO A 74 -11.11 16.76 -21.88
CA PRO A 74 -12.51 16.77 -21.50
C PRO A 74 -12.76 15.78 -20.35
N LEU A 75 -13.72 16.12 -19.49
CA LEU A 75 -14.18 15.25 -18.41
C LEU A 75 -15.26 14.32 -18.99
N ASP A 76 -15.02 13.02 -19.07
CA ASP A 76 -15.98 12.06 -19.62
C ASP A 76 -17.01 11.59 -18.59
N TYR A 77 -16.56 11.47 -17.34
CA TYR A 77 -17.40 11.08 -16.20
C TYR A 77 -17.33 12.15 -15.13
N PHE A 78 -18.45 12.35 -14.44
CA PHE A 78 -18.56 13.34 -13.38
C PHE A 78 -19.64 12.92 -12.38
N THR A 79 -19.25 12.71 -11.13
CA THR A 79 -20.17 12.29 -10.06
C THR A 79 -19.86 13.02 -8.78
N ARG A 80 -20.90 13.50 -8.11
CA ARG A 80 -20.81 14.00 -6.74
C ARG A 80 -21.05 12.86 -5.75
N VAL A 81 -20.14 12.72 -4.79
CA VAL A 81 -20.30 11.85 -3.63
C VAL A 81 -20.51 12.76 -2.43
N THR A 82 -21.69 12.66 -1.82
CA THR A 82 -22.08 13.48 -0.66
C THR A 82 -22.41 12.55 0.49
N ALA A 83 -21.83 12.77 1.67
CA ALA A 83 -21.94 11.87 2.82
C ALA A 83 -21.67 10.37 2.51
N GLY A 84 -20.83 10.09 1.49
CA GLY A 84 -20.52 8.74 1.04
C GLY A 84 -21.58 8.10 0.12
N THR A 85 -22.63 8.83 -0.26
CA THR A 85 -23.70 8.36 -1.15
C THR A 85 -23.62 8.98 -2.55
N LEU A 86 -24.05 8.22 -3.55
CA LEU A 86 -24.27 8.66 -4.92
C LEU A 86 -25.77 8.78 -5.17
N HIS A 87 -26.21 9.92 -5.71
CA HIS A 87 -27.62 10.18 -5.99
C HIS A 87 -27.96 9.93 -7.48
N GLY A 88 -29.25 9.72 -7.77
CA GLY A 88 -29.77 9.28 -9.08
C GLY A 88 -29.29 10.05 -10.31
N PRO A 89 -29.25 11.40 -10.30
CA PRO A 89 -28.70 12.17 -11.44
C PRO A 89 -27.19 11.97 -11.63
N ASP A 90 -26.43 11.85 -10.54
CA ASP A 90 -24.97 11.72 -10.57
C ASP A 90 -24.51 10.28 -10.92
N LEU A 91 -25.37 9.28 -10.73
CA LEU A 91 -25.13 7.89 -11.13
C LEU A 91 -25.13 7.70 -12.66
N ALA A 92 -25.91 8.50 -13.39
CA ALA A 92 -25.98 8.41 -14.85
C ALA A 92 -24.67 8.84 -15.54
N THR A 93 -23.85 9.61 -14.85
CA THR A 93 -22.58 10.17 -15.33
C THR A 93 -21.36 9.59 -14.59
N ALA A 94 -21.57 8.55 -13.78
CA ALA A 94 -20.50 7.84 -13.07
C ALA A 94 -19.66 6.98 -14.00
N SER A 95 -18.38 6.84 -13.67
CA SER A 95 -17.50 5.90 -14.36
C SER A 95 -17.93 4.46 -14.06
N PRO A 96 -17.71 3.51 -14.99
CA PRO A 96 -17.96 2.10 -14.74
C PRO A 96 -17.21 1.57 -13.50
N ASP A 97 -15.98 2.01 -13.30
CA ASP A 97 -15.15 1.60 -12.17
C ASP A 97 -15.73 2.08 -10.83
N LEU A 98 -16.15 3.35 -10.73
CA LEU A 98 -16.84 3.85 -9.54
C LEU A 98 -18.12 3.07 -9.24
N VAL A 99 -18.91 2.75 -10.28
CA VAL A 99 -20.15 1.96 -10.13
C VAL A 99 -19.86 0.57 -9.58
N LEU A 100 -18.79 -0.09 -10.03
CA LEU A 100 -18.33 -1.39 -9.52
C LEU A 100 -17.82 -1.31 -8.08
N GLU A 101 -17.33 -0.15 -7.64
CA GLU A 101 -16.87 0.10 -6.27
C GLU A 101 -18.01 0.46 -5.29
N THR A 102 -19.23 0.73 -5.80
CA THR A 102 -20.38 1.06 -4.96
C THR A 102 -21.10 -0.17 -4.42
N LEU A 103 -21.72 0.00 -3.25
CA LEU A 103 -22.68 -0.93 -2.67
C LEU A 103 -24.08 -0.34 -2.76
N ALA A 104 -25.11 -1.18 -2.81
CA ALA A 104 -26.50 -0.75 -2.83
C ALA A 104 -27.21 -1.17 -1.53
N ASN A 105 -28.06 -0.31 -0.99
CA ASN A 105 -28.97 -0.67 0.10
C ASN A 105 -30.31 -1.18 -0.45
N ASP A 106 -31.18 -1.67 0.44
CA ASP A 106 -32.51 -2.20 0.07
C ASP A 106 -33.43 -1.16 -0.60
N ALA A 107 -33.16 0.14 -0.38
CA ALA A 107 -33.86 1.24 -1.02
C ALA A 107 -33.28 1.60 -2.41
N GLY A 108 -32.23 0.91 -2.87
CA GLY A 108 -31.57 1.15 -4.15
C GLY A 108 -30.60 2.34 -4.15
N GLU A 109 -30.35 2.98 -3.00
CA GLU A 109 -29.33 4.02 -2.89
C GLU A 109 -27.95 3.40 -2.93
N ARG A 110 -27.04 4.05 -3.67
CA ARG A 110 -25.66 3.59 -3.81
C ARG A 110 -24.73 4.37 -2.90
N TYR A 111 -23.81 3.67 -2.26
CA TYR A 111 -22.81 4.25 -1.37
C TYR A 111 -21.41 3.72 -1.66
N VAL A 112 -20.40 4.55 -1.41
CA VAL A 112 -19.00 4.18 -1.52
C VAL A 112 -18.50 3.80 -0.13
N ALA A 113 -18.15 2.52 0.06
CA ALA A 113 -17.52 2.08 1.30
C ALA A 113 -16.15 2.77 1.48
N ARG A 114 -15.85 3.23 2.69
CA ARG A 114 -14.54 3.83 3.01
C ARG A 114 -13.63 2.79 3.66
N GLN A 115 -12.41 2.71 3.14
CA GLN A 115 -11.37 1.82 3.61
C GLN A 115 -10.27 2.68 4.26
N PHE A 116 -10.18 2.65 5.58
CA PHE A 116 -9.17 3.39 6.34
C PHE A 116 -8.01 2.47 6.71
N LEU A 117 -6.79 2.85 6.36
CA LEU A 117 -5.57 2.21 6.88
C LEU A 117 -4.83 3.22 7.75
N VAL A 118 -4.72 2.95 9.04
CA VAL A 118 -3.94 3.78 9.96
C VAL A 118 -2.58 3.14 10.17
N PHE A 119 -1.53 3.84 9.76
CA PHE A 119 -0.16 3.39 9.87
C PHE A 119 0.56 4.18 10.95
N PHE A 120 0.95 3.50 12.02
CA PHE A 120 1.78 4.07 13.08
C PHE A 120 3.26 3.80 12.83
N ASP A 121 4.01 4.87 12.60
CA ASP A 121 5.44 4.81 12.36
C ASP A 121 6.23 4.82 13.68
N ASP A 122 6.13 3.71 14.40
CA ASP A 122 6.80 3.52 15.69
C ASP A 122 8.32 3.51 15.62
N ALA A 123 8.88 3.31 14.42
CA ALA A 123 10.28 3.57 14.17
C ALA A 123 10.62 5.04 14.45
N HIS A 124 9.72 5.98 14.14
CA HIS A 124 9.89 7.43 14.32
C HIS A 124 9.22 8.03 15.55
N LEU A 125 8.04 7.55 15.92
CA LEU A 125 7.26 8.13 17.02
C LEU A 125 7.97 8.04 18.37
N LEU A 126 7.71 9.03 19.23
CA LEU A 126 8.06 8.98 20.65
C LEU A 126 6.85 8.58 21.49
N VAL A 127 7.09 8.15 22.73
CA VAL A 127 6.03 7.78 23.68
C VAL A 127 5.02 8.92 23.85
N ARG A 128 5.49 10.17 23.88
CA ARG A 128 4.67 11.37 24.08
C ARG A 128 3.83 11.79 22.87
N ASP A 129 4.13 11.29 21.68
CA ASP A 129 3.51 11.73 20.43
C ASP A 129 2.16 11.04 20.18
N ARG A 130 2.01 9.79 20.66
CA ARG A 130 0.84 8.95 20.35
C ARG A 130 -0.47 9.34 21.01
N PRO A 131 -0.53 9.67 22.32
CA PRO A 131 -1.81 9.69 23.05
C PRO A 131 -2.88 10.57 22.39
N ARG A 132 -2.49 11.75 21.88
CA ARG A 132 -3.41 12.71 21.23
C ARG A 132 -3.99 12.17 19.91
N VAL A 133 -3.17 11.48 19.11
CA VAL A 133 -3.62 10.87 17.86
C VAL A 133 -4.51 9.65 18.15
N VAL A 134 -4.14 8.85 19.16
CA VAL A 134 -4.93 7.70 19.59
C VAL A 134 -6.30 8.14 20.10
N GLU A 135 -6.38 9.21 20.88
CA GLU A 135 -7.64 9.79 21.35
C GLU A 135 -8.54 10.22 20.19
N ALA A 136 -7.99 10.96 19.21
CA ALA A 136 -8.74 11.35 18.01
C ALA A 136 -9.24 10.15 17.18
N LEU A 137 -8.43 9.08 17.10
CA LEU A 137 -8.82 7.85 16.41
C LEU A 137 -9.87 7.06 17.18
N ARG A 138 -9.82 7.05 18.51
CA ARG A 138 -10.88 6.44 19.34
C ARG A 138 -12.22 7.13 19.07
N ASP A 139 -12.23 8.46 19.03
CA ASP A 139 -13.43 9.22 18.66
C ASP A 139 -13.92 8.86 17.24
N LEU A 140 -13.04 8.88 16.24
CA LEU A 140 -13.38 8.49 14.87
C LEU A 140 -13.99 7.08 14.80
N VAL A 141 -13.41 6.10 15.50
CA VAL A 141 -13.90 4.71 15.52
C VAL A 141 -15.35 4.63 15.99
N THR A 142 -15.76 5.45 16.96
CA THR A 142 -17.17 5.47 17.42
C THR A 142 -18.13 5.95 16.33
N ARG A 143 -17.65 6.79 15.40
CA ARG A 143 -18.45 7.44 14.35
C ARG A 143 -18.38 6.77 12.97
N LEU A 144 -17.56 5.71 12.83
CA LEU A 144 -17.51 4.92 11.60
C LEU A 144 -18.91 4.39 11.24
N SER A 145 -19.24 4.52 9.95
CA SER A 145 -20.44 3.94 9.33
C SER A 145 -20.34 2.41 9.32
N PRO A 146 -21.46 1.66 9.33
CA PRO A 146 -21.47 0.21 9.14
C PRO A 146 -20.79 -0.27 7.84
N SER A 147 -20.70 0.59 6.82
CA SER A 147 -20.01 0.32 5.56
C SER A 147 -18.49 0.51 5.64
N ASP A 148 -18.00 1.22 6.65
CA ASP A 148 -16.58 1.53 6.76
C ASP A 148 -15.81 0.33 7.27
N ARG A 149 -14.56 0.22 6.82
CA ARG A 149 -13.61 -0.73 7.38
C ARG A 149 -12.34 0.03 7.73
N MET A 150 -11.75 -0.32 8.87
CA MET A 150 -10.47 0.23 9.29
C MET A 150 -9.50 -0.91 9.59
N ALA A 151 -8.23 -0.72 9.22
CA ALA A 151 -7.11 -1.52 9.69
C ALA A 151 -6.14 -0.64 10.48
N LEU A 152 -5.52 -1.23 11.51
CA LEU A 152 -4.48 -0.60 12.31
C LEU A 152 -3.19 -1.38 12.10
N VAL A 153 -2.19 -0.73 11.50
CA VAL A 153 -0.88 -1.29 11.27
C VAL A 153 0.19 -0.43 11.93
N VAL A 154 1.30 -1.06 12.29
CA VAL A 154 2.42 -0.42 12.96
C VAL A 154 3.71 -0.87 12.31
N TYR A 155 4.69 0.02 12.22
CA TYR A 155 6.04 -0.34 11.81
C TYR A 155 7.04 0.08 12.86
N ASP A 156 7.75 -0.91 13.41
CA ASP A 156 8.71 -0.72 14.49
C ASP A 156 9.94 -1.61 14.23
N SER A 157 10.77 -1.23 13.27
CA SER A 157 11.84 -2.05 12.63
C SER A 157 11.36 -3.34 11.94
N SER A 158 10.22 -3.88 12.35
CA SER A 158 9.44 -4.93 11.70
C SER A 158 7.98 -4.46 11.54
N PRO A 159 7.29 -4.85 10.46
CA PRO A 159 5.87 -4.54 10.31
C PRO A 159 5.05 -5.35 11.32
N GLY A 160 3.93 -4.77 11.75
CA GLY A 160 2.95 -5.43 12.56
C GLY A 160 1.52 -5.03 12.23
N VAL A 161 0.61 -5.99 12.38
CA VAL A 161 -0.82 -5.80 12.16
C VAL A 161 -1.51 -5.85 13.52
N LEU A 162 -1.95 -4.69 14.03
CA LEU A 162 -2.62 -4.61 15.32
C LEU A 162 -4.08 -5.08 15.22
N VAL A 163 -4.74 -4.68 14.13
CA VAL A 163 -6.11 -5.05 13.79
C VAL A 163 -6.22 -5.13 12.26
N PRO A 164 -6.58 -6.29 11.69
CA PRO A 164 -6.94 -6.41 10.28
C PRO A 164 -8.10 -5.50 9.89
N PHE A 165 -8.39 -5.36 8.59
CA PHE A 165 -9.57 -4.62 8.15
C PHE A 165 -10.85 -5.17 8.76
N THR A 166 -11.55 -4.35 9.53
CA THR A 166 -12.80 -4.74 10.20
C THR A 166 -13.75 -3.55 10.34
N ALA A 167 -15.04 -3.85 10.51
CA ALA A 167 -16.06 -2.89 10.94
C ALA A 167 -16.24 -2.90 12.47
N GLU A 168 -15.64 -3.88 13.15
CA GLU A 168 -15.82 -4.11 14.58
C GLU A 168 -15.11 -3.03 15.41
N LYS A 169 -15.91 -2.10 15.93
CA LYS A 169 -15.42 -0.97 16.73
C LYS A 169 -14.65 -1.44 17.97
N GLU A 170 -15.09 -2.51 18.62
CA GLU A 170 -14.41 -3.08 19.80
C GLU A 170 -13.01 -3.61 19.47
N ALA A 171 -12.85 -4.30 18.33
CA ALA A 171 -11.55 -4.79 17.88
C ALA A 171 -10.58 -3.63 17.62
N LEU A 172 -11.05 -2.55 16.98
CA LEU A 172 -10.28 -1.33 16.71
C LEU A 172 -9.86 -0.62 17.99
N LEU A 173 -10.81 -0.39 18.93
CA LEU A 173 -10.53 0.23 20.23
C LEU A 173 -9.54 -0.60 21.06
N SER A 174 -9.68 -1.93 21.04
CA SER A 174 -8.74 -2.86 21.68
C SER A 174 -7.35 -2.78 21.05
N GLY A 175 -7.26 -2.68 19.72
CA GLY A 175 -6.01 -2.47 18.99
C GLY A 175 -5.28 -1.18 19.39
N LEU A 176 -6.02 -0.06 19.47
CA LEU A 176 -5.48 1.22 19.93
C LEU A 176 -4.98 1.14 21.39
N ALA A 177 -5.72 0.49 22.28
CA ALA A 177 -5.30 0.29 23.66
C ALA A 177 -4.05 -0.61 23.79
N ARG A 178 -3.87 -1.60 22.91
CA ARG A 178 -2.65 -2.41 22.84
C ARG A 178 -1.46 -1.58 22.36
N LEU A 179 -1.65 -0.71 21.37
CA LEU A 179 -0.60 0.17 20.85
C LEU A 179 -0.03 1.05 21.96
N GLU A 180 -0.87 1.65 22.80
CA GLU A 180 -0.42 2.55 23.88
C GLU A 180 0.46 1.88 24.93
N LYS A 181 0.32 0.55 25.11
CA LYS A 181 1.13 -0.22 26.07
C LYS A 181 2.54 -0.53 25.56
N LYS A 182 2.79 -0.39 24.26
CA LYS A 182 4.08 -0.69 23.63
C LYS A 182 4.86 0.61 23.42
N ALA A 183 6.08 0.71 23.98
CA ALA A 183 6.95 1.83 23.70
C ALA A 183 7.49 1.77 22.24
N PRO A 184 7.47 2.88 21.47
CA PRO A 184 8.09 2.93 20.14
C PRO A 184 9.62 2.88 20.22
N SER A 185 10.27 2.27 19.22
CA SER A 185 11.73 2.34 19.09
C SER A 185 12.24 3.75 18.76
N GLY A 186 11.41 4.65 18.24
CA GLY A 186 11.77 6.05 18.02
C GLY A 186 12.33 6.75 19.26
N GLN A 187 11.92 6.35 20.47
CA GLN A 187 12.47 6.86 21.73
C GLN A 187 13.94 6.50 21.94
N ALA A 188 14.33 5.27 21.60
CA ALA A 188 15.72 4.83 21.68
C ALA A 188 16.56 5.55 20.62
N TRP A 189 16.03 5.70 19.41
CA TRP A 189 16.66 6.43 18.32
C TRP A 189 16.90 7.91 18.63
N GLU A 190 15.94 8.60 19.23
CA GLU A 190 16.10 10.00 19.66
C GLU A 190 17.21 10.13 20.72
N THR A 191 17.34 9.13 21.59
CA THR A 191 18.43 9.08 22.58
C THR A 191 19.79 8.90 21.89
N GLN A 192 19.89 7.99 20.91
CA GLN A 192 21.09 7.78 20.11
C GLN A 192 21.46 9.02 19.30
N PHE A 193 20.48 9.71 18.69
CA PHE A 193 20.69 10.96 17.96
C PHE A 193 21.36 12.02 18.83
N ARG A 194 20.87 12.22 20.07
CA ARG A 194 21.46 13.17 21.03
C ARG A 194 22.88 12.77 21.44
N GLN A 195 23.13 11.48 21.64
CA GLN A 195 24.46 10.97 21.93
C GLN A 195 25.43 11.24 20.76
N GLN A 196 24.99 10.98 19.53
CA GLN A 196 25.77 11.21 18.32
C GLN A 196 26.04 12.70 18.11
N GLN A 197 25.04 13.56 18.31
CA GLN A 197 25.18 15.01 18.25
C GLN A 197 26.23 15.50 19.26
N ASN A 198 26.16 15.04 20.51
CA ASN A 198 27.14 15.40 21.53
C ASN A 198 28.56 14.91 21.21
N ALA A 199 28.68 13.68 20.69
CA ALA A 199 29.97 13.08 20.32
C ALA A 199 30.64 13.83 19.15
N LEU A 200 29.85 14.32 18.18
CA LEU A 200 30.35 14.99 16.99
C LEU A 200 30.47 16.51 17.11
N ARG A 201 29.93 17.11 18.17
CA ARG A 201 29.96 18.56 18.39
C ARG A 201 31.37 19.14 18.27
N ALA A 202 32.33 18.63 19.05
CA ALA A 202 33.71 19.13 19.00
C ALA A 202 34.43 18.76 17.69
N PRO A 203 34.39 17.50 17.19
CA PRO A 203 34.96 17.16 15.89
C PRO A 203 34.49 18.07 14.75
N CYS A 204 33.19 18.33 14.65
CA CYS A 204 32.65 19.13 13.56
C CYS A 204 32.93 20.63 13.75
N GLN A 205 32.88 21.15 14.97
CA GLN A 205 33.23 22.54 15.26
C GLN A 205 34.68 22.89 14.85
N TYR A 206 35.63 21.96 14.99
CA TYR A 206 37.04 22.18 14.69
C TYR A 206 37.50 21.58 13.34
N ALA A 207 36.57 21.06 12.52
CA ALA A 207 36.89 20.40 11.24
C ALA A 207 37.56 21.32 10.20
N ALA A 208 37.28 22.62 10.25
CA ALA A 208 37.92 23.61 9.39
C ALA A 208 39.42 23.79 9.71
N PHE A 209 39.82 23.52 10.96
CA PHE A 209 41.15 23.84 11.49
C PHE A 209 42.06 22.62 11.68
N SER A 210 41.54 21.40 11.53
CA SER A 210 42.31 20.17 11.72
C SER A 210 41.80 19.03 10.85
N VAL A 211 42.70 18.39 10.10
CA VAL A 211 42.41 17.19 9.30
C VAL A 211 41.92 16.04 10.19
N ARG A 212 42.48 15.89 11.41
CA ARG A 212 42.04 14.86 12.36
C ARG A 212 40.58 15.06 12.77
N TYR A 213 40.20 16.30 13.11
CA TYR A 213 38.82 16.60 13.49
C TYR A 213 37.86 16.50 12.31
N ARG A 214 38.30 16.91 11.10
CA ARG A 214 37.54 16.72 9.86
C ARG A 214 37.24 15.25 9.61
N ASN A 215 38.26 14.40 9.58
CA ASN A 215 38.07 12.96 9.35
C ASN A 215 37.15 12.31 10.41
N ALA A 216 37.24 12.74 11.67
CA ALA A 216 36.37 12.25 12.73
C ALA A 216 34.90 12.73 12.56
N CYS A 217 34.70 13.99 12.17
CA CYS A 217 33.37 14.53 11.86
C CYS A 217 32.77 13.78 10.66
N ASP A 218 33.51 13.67 9.55
CA ASP A 218 33.06 13.03 8.31
C ASP A 218 32.71 11.54 8.52
N ALA A 219 33.58 10.80 9.22
CA ALA A 219 33.33 9.39 9.52
C ALA A 219 32.09 9.19 10.41
N GLY A 220 31.92 10.04 11.43
CA GLY A 220 30.78 9.96 12.33
C GLY A 220 29.46 10.36 11.68
N LEU A 221 29.48 11.36 10.80
CA LEU A 221 28.31 11.76 10.01
C LEU A 221 27.95 10.68 8.98
N ARG A 222 28.92 10.12 8.25
CA ARG A 222 28.68 9.02 7.30
C ARG A 222 28.09 7.78 7.99
N SER A 223 28.65 7.37 9.12
CA SER A 223 28.14 6.23 9.89
C SER A 223 26.72 6.47 10.40
N TRP A 224 26.36 7.72 10.77
CA TRP A 224 24.99 8.05 11.13
C TRP A 224 24.05 8.05 9.93
N SER A 225 24.46 8.64 8.80
CA SER A 225 23.71 8.63 7.54
C SER A 225 23.36 7.22 7.07
N GLU A 226 24.29 6.27 7.12
CA GLU A 226 24.06 4.85 6.77
C GLU A 226 22.98 4.21 7.67
N GLN A 227 23.00 4.51 8.96
CA GLN A 227 22.02 4.01 9.92
C GLN A 227 20.62 4.59 9.67
N VAL A 228 20.55 5.89 9.39
CA VAL A 228 19.30 6.57 9.03
C VAL A 228 18.79 6.01 7.70
N GLU A 229 19.63 5.89 6.68
CA GLU A 229 19.25 5.35 5.37
C GLU A 229 18.63 3.95 5.49
N ALA A 230 19.28 3.03 6.20
CA ALA A 230 18.76 1.68 6.40
C ALA A 230 17.36 1.67 7.05
N ARG A 231 17.12 2.59 8.00
CA ARG A 231 15.84 2.76 8.68
C ARG A 231 14.77 3.37 7.77
N GLU A 232 15.12 4.41 7.00
CA GLU A 232 14.20 5.06 6.06
C GLU A 232 13.80 4.11 4.94
N LEU A 233 14.75 3.36 4.37
CA LEU A 233 14.49 2.31 3.38
C LEU A 233 13.57 1.21 3.92
N GLY A 234 13.70 0.85 5.20
CA GLY A 234 12.78 -0.08 5.87
C GLY A 234 11.37 0.48 5.98
N SER A 235 11.25 1.74 6.41
CA SER A 235 9.97 2.43 6.60
C SER A 235 9.24 2.65 5.28
N LEU A 236 9.93 3.14 4.25
CA LEU A 236 9.39 3.35 2.90
C LEU A 236 8.93 2.05 2.24
N ARG A 237 9.68 0.95 2.43
CA ARG A 237 9.27 -0.38 1.94
C ARG A 237 7.96 -0.83 2.56
N GLU A 238 7.80 -0.70 3.87
CA GLU A 238 6.57 -1.12 4.55
C GLU A 238 5.41 -0.16 4.29
N LEU A 239 5.66 1.15 4.12
CA LEU A 239 4.66 2.09 3.61
C LEU A 239 4.14 1.66 2.23
N ARG A 240 5.04 1.35 1.28
CA ARG A 240 4.64 0.88 -0.06
C ARG A 240 3.80 -0.38 0.00
N ARG A 241 4.18 -1.36 0.85
CA ARG A 241 3.38 -2.58 1.06
C ARG A 241 2.01 -2.31 1.68
N ALA A 242 1.93 -1.37 2.63
CA ALA A 242 0.66 -0.99 3.24
C ALA A 242 -0.27 -0.30 2.23
N VAL A 243 0.27 0.57 1.36
CA VAL A 243 -0.48 1.15 0.24
C VAL A 243 -0.97 0.06 -0.71
N ALA A 244 -0.11 -0.89 -1.10
CA ALA A 244 -0.49 -2.02 -1.95
C ALA A 244 -1.61 -2.88 -1.30
N ALA A 245 -1.54 -3.13 0.01
CA ALA A 245 -2.60 -3.86 0.73
C ALA A 245 -3.94 -3.11 0.75
N LEU A 246 -3.93 -1.77 0.75
CA LEU A 246 -5.12 -0.94 0.65
C LEU A 246 -5.64 -0.83 -0.79
N SER A 247 -4.75 -0.84 -1.79
CA SER A 247 -5.06 -0.78 -3.23
C SER A 247 -6.07 -1.84 -3.67
N ALA A 248 -5.92 -3.07 -3.16
CA ALA A 248 -6.77 -4.20 -3.54
C ALA A 248 -8.17 -4.20 -2.90
N ARG A 249 -8.57 -3.10 -2.24
CA ARG A 249 -9.89 -2.95 -1.62
C ARG A 249 -10.75 -2.00 -2.44
N SER A 250 -12.03 -2.32 -2.58
CA SER A 250 -12.99 -1.47 -3.29
C SER A 250 -13.44 -0.27 -2.46
N GLY A 251 -13.74 0.83 -3.15
CA GLY A 251 -14.26 2.06 -2.58
C GLY A 251 -13.18 3.09 -2.24
N LYS A 252 -13.55 4.04 -1.39
CA LYS A 252 -12.72 5.20 -1.04
C LYS A 252 -11.57 4.77 -0.13
N ARG A 253 -10.34 4.86 -0.63
CA ARG A 253 -9.12 4.41 0.05
C ARG A 253 -8.40 5.57 0.74
N VAL A 254 -8.41 5.55 2.08
CA VAL A 254 -7.85 6.61 2.92
C VAL A 254 -6.72 6.05 3.77
N PHE A 255 -5.52 6.59 3.62
CA PHE A 255 -4.34 6.20 4.39
C PHE A 255 -4.00 7.30 5.40
N LEU A 256 -4.03 6.99 6.69
CA LEU A 256 -3.61 7.89 7.77
C LEU A 256 -2.18 7.52 8.19
N TYR A 257 -1.20 8.32 7.76
CA TYR A 257 0.21 8.11 8.12
C TYR A 257 0.55 8.91 9.38
N VAL A 258 0.75 8.23 10.51
CA VAL A 258 1.06 8.84 11.81
C VAL A 258 2.56 8.72 12.07
N SER A 259 3.29 9.83 11.98
CA SER A 259 4.75 9.84 12.13
C SER A 259 5.27 11.19 12.65
N ARG A 260 6.57 11.28 12.93
CA ARG A 260 7.32 12.55 13.10
C ARG A 260 7.97 13.02 11.80
N GLY A 261 7.86 12.21 10.75
CA GLY A 261 8.45 12.43 9.43
C GLY A 261 9.67 11.56 9.16
N LEU A 262 9.97 11.46 7.86
CA LEU A 262 11.05 10.67 7.27
C LEU A 262 12.14 11.62 6.81
N GLU A 263 13.38 11.20 6.90
CA GLU A 263 14.51 11.98 6.43
C GLU A 263 14.90 11.58 5.00
N LEU A 264 14.40 12.33 4.00
CA LEU A 264 14.64 11.99 2.58
C LEU A 264 16.13 12.08 2.17
N ARG A 265 16.93 12.78 2.97
CA ARG A 265 18.39 12.92 2.84
C ARG A 265 19.05 12.44 4.13
N PRO A 266 19.33 11.14 4.27
CA PRO A 266 19.82 10.57 5.52
C PRO A 266 21.04 11.28 6.12
N GLY A 267 20.91 11.77 7.35
CA GLY A 267 21.94 12.49 8.11
C GLY A 267 21.84 14.01 8.06
N GLN A 268 21.02 14.58 7.17
CA GLN A 268 20.66 16.00 7.12
C GLN A 268 20.30 16.58 8.48
N SER A 269 19.42 15.93 9.24
CA SER A 269 18.98 16.42 10.55
C SER A 269 20.15 16.60 11.51
N LEU A 270 21.16 15.74 11.43
CA LEU A 270 22.34 15.80 12.28
C LEU A 270 23.31 16.88 11.82
N VAL A 271 23.48 17.05 10.50
CA VAL A 271 24.25 18.17 9.92
C VAL A 271 23.62 19.51 10.33
N ASP A 272 22.31 19.66 10.14
CA ASP A 272 21.55 20.87 10.52
C ASP A 272 21.75 21.19 12.01
N ALA A 273 21.78 20.16 12.86
CA ALA A 273 21.94 20.28 14.30
C ALA A 273 23.38 20.57 14.78
N LEU A 274 24.39 20.28 13.95
CA LEU A 274 25.81 20.50 14.25
C LEU A 274 26.36 21.79 13.63
N GLY A 275 25.71 22.31 12.59
CA GLY A 275 26.12 23.52 11.89
C GLY A 275 26.84 23.27 10.58
N PRO A 276 27.44 24.32 9.96
CA PRO A 276 28.15 24.17 8.70
C PRO A 276 29.31 23.18 8.85
N ALA A 277 29.02 21.92 8.54
CA ALA A 277 29.97 20.83 8.42
C ALA A 277 30.33 20.68 6.94
N PRO A 278 31.61 20.44 6.60
CA PRO A 278 32.01 20.20 5.22
C PRO A 278 31.64 18.76 4.85
N LEU A 279 30.36 18.49 4.58
CA LEU A 279 29.97 17.27 3.88
C LEU A 279 29.35 17.58 2.53
N ALA A 280 29.73 16.73 1.57
CA ALA A 280 28.98 16.48 0.35
C ALA A 280 27.67 15.78 0.73
N GLN A 281 26.73 16.54 1.27
CA GLN A 281 25.40 16.17 1.79
C GLN A 281 24.47 15.47 0.76
N TYR A 282 25.02 15.06 -0.38
CA TYR A 282 24.34 14.48 -1.53
C TYR A 282 24.70 12.99 -1.74
N ASP A 283 25.55 12.40 -0.90
CA ASP A 283 25.93 10.98 -1.01
C ASP A 283 24.77 10.02 -0.68
N PHE A 284 23.84 10.43 0.19
CA PHE A 284 22.72 9.60 0.65
C PHE A 284 21.38 10.23 0.31
N SER A 285 20.48 9.45 -0.29
CA SER A 285 19.14 9.89 -0.66
C SER A 285 18.22 8.68 -0.75
N VAL A 286 17.03 8.79 -0.16
CA VAL A 286 15.95 7.80 -0.30
C VAL A 286 14.79 8.34 -1.13
N LEU A 287 15.04 9.39 -1.93
CA LEU A 287 14.02 10.08 -2.71
C LEU A 287 13.40 9.20 -3.77
N ASP A 288 14.14 8.24 -4.34
CA ASP A 288 13.61 7.33 -5.34
C ASP A 288 12.67 6.29 -4.73
N GLU A 289 12.99 5.76 -3.55
CA GLU A 289 12.09 4.90 -2.78
C GLU A 289 10.86 5.68 -2.29
N PHE A 290 11.03 6.94 -1.90
CA PHE A 290 9.92 7.82 -1.57
C PHE A 290 8.97 8.03 -2.76
N ARG A 291 9.51 8.32 -3.95
CA ARG A 291 8.73 8.43 -5.19
C ARG A 291 8.00 7.13 -5.52
N GLN A 292 8.61 5.97 -5.28
CA GLN A 292 7.92 4.69 -5.46
C GLN A 292 6.71 4.53 -4.54
N VAL A 293 6.73 5.07 -3.31
CA VAL A 293 5.55 5.08 -2.42
C VAL A 293 4.46 6.01 -2.98
N VAL A 294 4.85 7.20 -3.45
CA VAL A 294 3.93 8.16 -4.06
C VAL A 294 3.26 7.58 -5.32
N ASP A 295 4.06 7.01 -6.22
CA ASP A 295 3.58 6.37 -7.44
C ASP A 295 2.65 5.20 -7.12
N GLU A 296 3.03 4.36 -6.14
CA GLU A 296 2.17 3.28 -5.65
C GLU A 296 0.82 3.81 -5.17
N ALA A 297 0.80 4.90 -4.39
CA ALA A 297 -0.44 5.49 -3.88
C ALA A 297 -1.31 6.08 -4.99
N ASN A 298 -0.72 6.87 -5.89
CA ASN A 298 -1.42 7.54 -6.97
C ASN A 298 -2.00 6.57 -8.01
N ARG A 299 -1.24 5.52 -8.36
CA ARG A 299 -1.69 4.43 -9.23
C ARG A 299 -2.75 3.52 -8.58
N SER A 300 -2.93 3.65 -7.26
CA SER A 300 -3.89 2.86 -6.48
C SER A 300 -5.09 3.66 -5.98
N GLY A 301 -5.22 4.95 -6.32
CA GLY A 301 -6.29 5.79 -5.75
C GLY A 301 -6.27 5.90 -4.23
N VAL A 302 -5.10 5.77 -3.62
CA VAL A 302 -4.92 5.91 -2.17
C VAL A 302 -4.58 7.36 -1.86
N THR A 303 -5.43 8.02 -1.08
CA THR A 303 -5.14 9.37 -0.56
C THR A 303 -4.41 9.24 0.78
N VAL A 304 -3.20 9.79 0.89
CA VAL A 304 -2.38 9.73 2.12
C VAL A 304 -2.53 11.03 2.90
N HIS A 305 -3.19 11.00 4.05
CA HIS A 305 -3.17 12.09 5.01
C HIS A 305 -2.03 11.87 6.00
N ALA A 306 -1.12 12.83 6.09
CA ALA A 306 0.03 12.78 6.96
C ALA A 306 -0.25 13.52 8.28
N LEU A 307 -0.15 12.80 9.40
CA LEU A 307 -0.35 13.32 10.75
C LEU A 307 1.01 13.45 11.41
N ASP A 308 1.47 14.69 11.59
CA ASP A 308 2.66 14.98 12.36
C ASP A 308 2.35 14.90 13.86
N ALA A 309 2.61 13.73 14.44
CA ALA A 309 2.26 13.40 15.81
C ALA A 309 3.07 14.18 16.87
N ARG A 310 4.05 15.01 16.47
CA ARG A 310 4.81 15.88 17.39
C ARG A 310 3.92 16.84 18.17
N GLY A 311 2.75 17.16 17.62
CA GLY A 311 1.83 18.13 18.19
C GLY A 311 2.24 19.57 17.89
N LEU A 312 1.77 20.50 18.72
CA LEU A 312 2.21 21.89 18.65
C LEU A 312 3.70 21.98 19.05
N ALA A 313 4.54 22.45 18.15
CA ALA A 313 5.93 22.72 18.46
C ALA A 313 6.01 24.05 19.25
N VAL A 314 6.17 23.96 20.56
CA VAL A 314 6.48 25.14 21.39
C VAL A 314 7.98 25.34 21.38
N GLU A 315 8.42 26.49 20.86
CA GLU A 315 9.81 26.92 20.78
C GLU A 315 10.38 27.22 22.17
N ALA A 316 10.67 26.17 22.95
CA ALA A 316 11.38 26.32 24.20
C ALA A 316 12.87 26.05 23.96
N ALA A 317 13.66 27.12 23.85
CA ALA A 317 15.09 27.03 24.09
C ALA A 317 15.31 26.47 25.51
N ASP A 318 16.02 25.36 25.63
CA ASP A 318 16.35 24.75 26.92
C ASP A 318 17.27 25.70 27.70
N ALA A 319 16.69 26.43 28.66
CA ALA A 319 17.39 27.41 29.49
C ALA A 319 18.48 26.80 30.40
N SER A 320 18.57 25.46 30.49
CA SER A 320 19.63 24.77 31.22
C SER A 320 20.95 24.66 30.44
N GLN A 321 20.94 24.94 29.13
CA GLN A 321 22.16 24.91 28.31
C GLN A 321 22.90 26.25 28.36
N ARG A 322 24.06 26.28 29.05
CA ARG A 322 24.94 27.46 29.21
C ARG A 322 25.68 27.93 27.95
N SER A 323 25.39 27.34 26.78
CA SER A 323 26.01 27.73 25.52
C SER A 323 24.90 28.11 24.55
N PRO A 324 24.99 29.25 23.84
CA PRO A 324 24.04 29.53 22.78
C PRO A 324 24.19 28.42 21.75
N THR A 325 23.18 27.55 21.65
CA THR A 325 23.08 26.65 20.51
C THR A 325 22.88 27.57 19.32
N LEU A 326 23.92 27.77 18.50
CA LEU A 326 23.86 28.65 17.34
C LEU A 326 22.91 28.12 16.24
N LEU A 327 22.34 26.92 16.38
CA LEU A 327 21.69 26.18 15.30
C LEU A 327 20.45 25.41 15.78
N ASP A 328 19.47 25.37 14.87
CA ASP A 328 18.05 25.51 15.19
C ASP A 328 17.31 24.16 15.10
N PRO A 329 16.65 23.68 16.17
CA PRO A 329 15.71 22.55 16.10
C PRO A 329 14.70 22.69 14.94
N PHE A 330 14.41 23.91 14.48
CA PHE A 330 13.62 24.21 13.30
C PHE A 330 14.14 23.55 12.02
N LEU A 331 15.44 23.66 11.70
CA LEU A 331 16.00 23.17 10.43
C LEU A 331 15.96 21.63 10.38
N SER A 332 16.37 20.97 11.46
CA SER A 332 16.23 19.52 11.57
C SER A 332 14.76 19.07 11.49
N ASN A 333 13.84 19.82 12.10
CA ASN A 333 12.42 19.54 11.98
C ASN A 333 11.89 19.77 10.55
N GLN A 334 12.40 20.76 9.82
CA GLN A 334 12.04 21.05 8.43
C GLN A 334 12.45 19.90 7.51
N SER A 335 13.65 19.37 7.66
CA SER A 335 14.16 18.22 6.89
C SER A 335 13.26 16.98 7.03
N ARG A 336 12.72 16.72 8.23
CA ARG A 336 11.77 15.61 8.47
C ARG A 336 10.35 15.90 7.97
N ARG A 337 9.95 17.17 7.91
CA ARG A 337 8.61 17.58 7.42
C ARG A 337 8.45 17.34 5.92
N GLU A 338 9.53 17.41 5.16
CA GLU A 338 9.51 17.26 3.69
C GLU A 338 8.81 15.96 3.26
N GLY A 339 9.13 14.82 3.90
CA GLY A 339 8.50 13.53 3.57
C GLY A 339 6.98 13.49 3.86
N LEU A 340 6.54 14.06 4.99
CA LEU A 340 5.11 14.12 5.33
C LEU A 340 4.34 15.03 4.36
N ALA A 341 4.90 16.22 4.10
CA ALA A 341 4.32 17.18 3.19
C ALA A 341 4.22 16.62 1.78
N GLY A 342 5.28 15.97 1.29
CA GLY A 342 5.31 15.36 -0.03
C GLY A 342 4.24 14.26 -0.19
N LEU A 343 4.12 13.32 0.75
CA LEU A 343 3.10 12.26 0.68
C LEU A 343 1.69 12.85 0.65
N ALA A 344 1.41 13.82 1.53
CA ALA A 344 0.10 14.47 1.58
C ALA A 344 -0.19 15.25 0.30
N GLN A 345 0.74 16.08 -0.17
CA GLN A 345 0.53 16.93 -1.33
C GLN A 345 0.38 16.10 -2.62
N GLU A 346 1.30 15.17 -2.88
CA GLU A 346 1.35 14.39 -4.12
C GLU A 346 0.13 13.46 -4.30
N THR A 347 -0.44 12.98 -3.20
CA THR A 347 -1.61 12.09 -3.20
C THR A 347 -2.94 12.82 -3.03
N GLY A 348 -2.91 14.15 -2.94
CA GLY A 348 -4.12 14.95 -2.70
C GLY A 348 -4.68 14.78 -1.29
N GLY A 349 -3.85 14.43 -0.30
CA GLY A 349 -4.10 14.30 1.14
C GLY A 349 -3.83 15.58 1.95
N LEU A 350 -4.06 15.52 3.27
CA LEU A 350 -3.87 16.66 4.18
C LEU A 350 -2.58 16.47 4.97
N LEU A 351 -1.79 17.52 5.15
CA LEU A 351 -0.76 17.59 6.18
C LEU A 351 -1.36 18.18 7.46
N LEU A 352 -1.46 17.36 8.50
CA LEU A 352 -2.01 17.71 9.81
C LEU A 352 -0.84 17.91 10.78
N GLU A 353 -0.34 19.15 10.82
CA GLU A 353 0.84 19.51 11.61
C GLU A 353 0.59 20.69 12.56
N ASN A 354 1.56 20.88 13.47
CA ASN A 354 1.66 21.98 14.43
C ASN A 354 0.37 22.26 15.22
N ARG A 355 -0.25 21.19 15.75
CA ARG A 355 -1.52 21.26 16.47
C ARG A 355 -1.63 20.16 17.52
N ASN A 356 -2.35 20.43 18.60
CA ASN A 356 -2.65 19.43 19.63
C ASN A 356 -4.09 18.90 19.54
N ASP A 357 -4.97 19.57 18.79
CA ASP A 357 -6.32 19.08 18.48
C ASP A 357 -6.27 18.21 17.22
N PHE A 358 -6.09 16.90 17.42
CA PHE A 358 -6.19 15.92 16.35
C PHE A 358 -7.63 15.49 16.08
N THR A 359 -8.56 15.67 17.02
CA THR A 359 -9.96 15.26 16.88
C THR A 359 -10.63 16.03 15.74
N THR A 360 -10.52 17.35 15.73
CA THR A 360 -11.05 18.20 14.64
C THR A 360 -10.35 17.90 13.30
N SER A 361 -9.06 17.60 13.35
CA SER A 361 -8.26 17.30 12.16
C SER A 361 -8.63 15.95 11.52
N VAL A 362 -8.80 14.90 12.32
CA VAL A 362 -9.24 13.58 11.87
C VAL A 362 -10.71 13.63 11.44
N ASP A 363 -11.55 14.41 12.12
CA ASP A 363 -12.92 14.67 11.67
C ASP A 363 -12.96 15.29 10.27
N ARG A 364 -12.10 16.28 10.00
CA ARG A 364 -11.98 16.87 8.66
C ARG A 364 -11.63 15.81 7.61
N VAL A 365 -10.70 14.90 7.89
CA VAL A 365 -10.37 13.79 6.98
C VAL A 365 -11.59 12.91 6.72
N TYR A 366 -12.33 12.53 7.77
CA TYR A 366 -13.54 11.73 7.64
C TYR A 366 -14.61 12.44 6.78
N ARG A 367 -14.84 13.74 6.99
CA ARG A 367 -15.78 14.52 6.17
C ARG A 367 -15.34 14.62 4.70
N GLU A 368 -14.07 14.90 4.43
CA GLU A 368 -13.55 15.01 3.06
C GLU A 368 -13.51 13.64 2.35
N ALA A 369 -13.30 12.54 3.09
CA ALA A 369 -13.46 11.19 2.55
C ALA A 369 -14.91 10.84 2.17
N SER A 370 -15.88 11.63 2.64
CA SER A 370 -17.31 11.43 2.38
C SER A 370 -17.88 12.43 1.38
N ASN A 371 -17.18 13.53 1.12
CA ASN A 371 -17.65 14.64 0.29
C ASN A 371 -16.57 14.99 -0.74
N TYR A 372 -16.75 14.50 -1.96
CA TYR A 372 -15.80 14.70 -3.05
C TYR A 372 -16.49 14.51 -4.41
N TYR A 373 -15.80 14.93 -5.47
CA TYR A 373 -16.20 14.70 -6.85
C TYR A 373 -15.34 13.57 -7.42
N SER A 374 -15.97 12.58 -8.05
CA SER A 374 -15.27 11.61 -8.89
C SER A 374 -15.30 12.11 -10.32
N ILE A 375 -14.13 12.42 -10.88
CA ILE A 375 -13.97 12.97 -12.22
C ILE A 375 -13.21 11.96 -13.08
N GLY A 376 -13.86 11.46 -14.12
CA GLY A 376 -13.25 10.52 -15.06
C GLY A 376 -12.77 11.20 -16.34
N VAL A 377 -11.56 10.88 -16.78
CA VAL A 377 -10.93 11.42 -17.99
C VAL A 377 -10.32 10.29 -18.82
N THR A 378 -10.68 10.23 -20.10
CA THR A 378 -10.10 9.27 -21.06
C THR A 378 -8.74 9.74 -21.52
N LEU A 379 -7.72 8.86 -21.42
CA LEU A 379 -6.32 9.21 -21.70
C LEU A 379 -5.91 8.98 -23.16
N SER A 380 -6.83 9.11 -24.11
CA SER A 380 -6.59 8.83 -25.54
C SER A 380 -5.49 9.71 -26.17
N ALA A 381 -5.23 10.89 -25.60
CA ALA A 381 -4.24 11.84 -26.06
C ALA A 381 -2.90 11.78 -25.29
N VAL A 382 -2.71 10.81 -24.40
CA VAL A 382 -1.50 10.67 -23.56
C VAL A 382 -0.60 9.57 -24.11
N ASP A 383 0.73 9.74 -24.02
CA ASP A 383 1.69 8.73 -24.47
C ASP A 383 1.54 7.44 -23.65
N PRO A 384 1.11 6.31 -24.24
CA PRO A 384 0.89 5.05 -23.53
C PRO A 384 2.19 4.44 -22.99
N LYS A 385 3.37 4.95 -23.40
CA LYS A 385 4.67 4.49 -22.89
C LYS A 385 5.05 5.11 -21.55
N LYS A 386 4.38 6.20 -21.12
CA LYS A 386 4.64 6.82 -19.82
C LYS A 386 3.87 6.05 -18.73
N PRO A 387 4.56 5.37 -17.80
CA PRO A 387 3.89 4.57 -16.77
C PRO A 387 3.15 5.45 -15.75
N VAL A 388 3.62 6.68 -15.57
CA VAL A 388 3.04 7.70 -14.66
C VAL A 388 3.03 9.03 -15.41
N VAL A 389 1.93 9.77 -15.29
CA VAL A 389 1.75 11.09 -15.90
C VAL A 389 1.28 12.12 -14.88
N PRO A 390 1.75 13.38 -14.96
CA PRO A 390 1.32 14.42 -14.05
C PRO A 390 -0.12 14.85 -14.36
N VAL A 391 -0.86 15.14 -13.30
CA VAL A 391 -2.26 15.54 -13.32
C VAL A 391 -2.41 16.83 -12.53
N LYS A 392 -3.18 17.78 -13.06
CA LYS A 392 -3.56 18.99 -12.35
C LYS A 392 -5.04 19.23 -12.52
N VAL A 393 -5.72 19.50 -11.40
CA VAL A 393 -7.12 19.86 -11.35
C VAL A 393 -7.24 21.28 -10.84
N THR A 394 -8.06 22.10 -11.50
CA THR A 394 -8.37 23.47 -11.08
C THR A 394 -9.87 23.72 -11.17
N THR A 395 -10.34 24.77 -10.49
CA THR A 395 -11.73 25.23 -10.59
C THR A 395 -11.80 26.70 -11.00
N THR A 396 -12.86 27.07 -11.73
CA THR A 396 -13.16 28.46 -12.07
C THR A 396 -13.90 29.21 -10.97
N ARG A 397 -14.40 28.52 -9.93
CA ARG A 397 -15.16 29.16 -8.84
C ARG A 397 -14.25 29.92 -7.87
N GLU A 398 -14.48 31.22 -7.75
CA GLU A 398 -13.67 32.08 -6.87
C GLU A 398 -13.78 31.69 -5.38
N GLY A 399 -12.64 31.73 -4.69
CA GLY A 399 -12.54 31.40 -3.26
C GLY A 399 -12.69 29.91 -2.93
N VAL A 400 -12.82 29.03 -3.93
CA VAL A 400 -12.85 27.58 -3.73
C VAL A 400 -11.49 26.98 -4.08
N SER A 401 -10.98 26.14 -3.18
CA SER A 401 -9.75 25.37 -3.40
C SER A 401 -10.11 23.92 -3.69
N VAL A 402 -9.49 23.35 -4.73
CA VAL A 402 -9.61 21.93 -5.08
C VAL A 402 -8.32 21.20 -4.77
N ARG A 403 -8.43 19.94 -4.36
CA ARG A 403 -7.30 19.05 -4.09
C ARG A 403 -7.57 17.68 -4.67
N ALA A 404 -6.60 17.16 -5.39
CA ALA A 404 -6.59 15.84 -6.02
C ALA A 404 -5.15 15.33 -6.07
N ARG A 405 -4.96 14.06 -6.40
CA ARG A 405 -3.64 13.49 -6.70
C ARG A 405 -2.94 14.23 -7.85
N LEU A 406 -1.62 14.36 -7.77
CA LEU A 406 -0.82 15.12 -8.74
C LEU A 406 -0.23 14.26 -9.86
N SER A 407 -0.37 12.95 -9.77
CA SER A 407 -0.01 12.03 -10.85
C SER A 407 -0.97 10.85 -10.94
N TRP A 408 -0.93 10.15 -12.05
CA TRP A 408 -1.71 8.95 -12.29
C TRP A 408 -0.95 7.96 -13.17
N GLY A 409 -1.20 6.67 -13.00
CA GLY A 409 -0.70 5.62 -13.88
C GLY A 409 -1.53 4.34 -13.74
N ALA A 410 -1.73 3.61 -14.83
CA ALA A 410 -2.41 2.32 -14.80
C ALA A 410 -1.54 1.27 -14.09
N LYS A 411 -2.17 0.35 -13.36
CA LYS A 411 -1.53 -0.88 -12.89
C LYS A 411 -1.70 -1.99 -13.89
N SER A 412 -0.62 -2.72 -14.16
CA SER A 412 -0.70 -4.00 -14.85
C SER A 412 -1.47 -5.01 -13.99
N ALA A 413 -2.04 -6.04 -14.61
CA ALA A 413 -2.69 -7.12 -13.87
C ALA A 413 -1.71 -7.88 -12.95
N GLU A 414 -0.41 -7.87 -13.27
CA GLU A 414 0.60 -8.42 -12.37
C GLU A 414 0.78 -7.58 -11.11
N GLU A 415 0.83 -6.25 -11.24
CA GLU A 415 0.85 -5.33 -10.10
C GLU A 415 -0.41 -5.49 -9.24
N ALA A 416 -1.60 -5.47 -9.86
CA ALA A 416 -2.86 -5.68 -9.14
C ALA A 416 -2.90 -7.04 -8.41
N GLY A 417 -2.28 -8.08 -8.99
CA GLY A 417 -2.14 -9.36 -8.32
C GLY A 417 -1.19 -9.36 -7.12
N ARG A 418 -0.13 -8.54 -7.15
CA ARG A 418 0.74 -8.33 -5.97
C ARG A 418 0.01 -7.55 -4.87
N ASP A 419 -0.80 -6.56 -5.24
CA ASP A 419 -1.62 -5.82 -4.27
C ASP A 419 -2.60 -6.73 -3.53
N ARG A 420 -3.31 -7.60 -4.27
CA ARG A 420 -4.21 -8.60 -3.68
C ARG A 420 -3.47 -9.53 -2.73
N MET A 421 -2.22 -9.87 -3.05
CA MET A 421 -1.37 -10.68 -2.19
C MET A 421 -0.99 -9.94 -0.89
N GLU A 422 -0.58 -8.68 -0.95
CA GLU A 422 -0.30 -7.87 0.23
C GLU A 422 -1.56 -7.66 1.10
N MET A 423 -2.73 -7.48 0.47
CA MET A 423 -4.02 -7.38 1.16
C MET A 423 -4.36 -8.67 1.91
N ALA A 424 -4.15 -9.83 1.29
CA ALA A 424 -4.40 -11.13 1.91
C ALA A 424 -3.42 -11.44 3.06
N LEU A 425 -2.20 -10.91 3.01
CA LEU A 425 -1.24 -11.02 4.11
C LEU A 425 -1.71 -10.28 5.36
N VAL A 426 -2.43 -9.15 5.22
CA VAL A 426 -2.94 -8.38 6.37
C VAL A 426 -4.40 -8.66 6.71
N THR A 427 -5.11 -9.45 5.88
CA THR A 427 -6.52 -9.79 6.05
C THR A 427 -6.69 -11.30 6.18
N PRO A 428 -6.83 -11.83 7.41
CA PRO A 428 -7.14 -13.25 7.63
C PRO A 428 -8.43 -13.64 6.90
N GLY A 429 -8.44 -14.83 6.27
CA GLY A 429 -9.60 -15.34 5.55
C GLY A 429 -9.89 -14.67 4.20
N ALA A 430 -8.96 -13.84 3.68
CA ALA A 430 -9.10 -13.29 2.33
C ALA A 430 -9.29 -14.41 1.28
N SER A 431 -10.27 -14.22 0.41
CA SER A 431 -10.61 -15.12 -0.69
C SER A 431 -10.44 -14.40 -2.03
N GLY A 432 -10.37 -15.19 -3.10
CA GLY A 432 -10.28 -14.69 -4.47
C GLY A 432 -11.48 -15.08 -5.33
N ASP A 433 -11.33 -14.90 -6.64
CA ASP A 433 -12.31 -15.16 -7.68
C ASP A 433 -12.61 -16.66 -7.89
N PHE A 434 -11.78 -17.54 -7.31
CA PHE A 434 -11.94 -19.00 -7.29
C PHE A 434 -11.21 -19.60 -6.07
N PRO A 435 -11.60 -20.82 -5.63
CA PRO A 435 -11.02 -21.43 -4.44
C PRO A 435 -9.57 -21.86 -4.67
N VAL A 436 -8.72 -21.62 -3.68
CA VAL A 436 -7.34 -22.11 -3.62
C VAL A 436 -7.14 -22.76 -2.25
N ALA A 437 -6.79 -24.04 -2.25
CA ALA A 437 -6.41 -24.76 -1.05
C ALA A 437 -4.90 -24.67 -0.84
N VAL A 438 -4.49 -24.40 0.39
CA VAL A 438 -3.07 -24.39 0.79
C VAL A 438 -2.89 -25.43 1.88
N GLU A 439 -1.90 -26.29 1.70
CA GLU A 439 -1.46 -27.24 2.71
C GLU A 439 0.02 -27.00 3.02
N VAL A 440 0.37 -27.10 4.29
CA VAL A 440 1.74 -26.94 4.76
C VAL A 440 2.19 -28.23 5.44
N ALA A 441 3.26 -28.82 4.93
CA ALA A 441 3.82 -30.04 5.49
C ALA A 441 4.78 -29.73 6.65
N PRO A 442 5.09 -30.72 7.51
CA PRO A 442 6.06 -30.55 8.60
C PRO A 442 7.38 -29.96 8.11
N SER A 443 7.90 -28.99 8.87
CA SER A 443 9.15 -28.31 8.53
C SER A 443 10.35 -29.20 8.82
N ARG A 444 11.41 -29.06 8.01
CA ARG A 444 12.70 -29.74 8.21
C ARG A 444 13.81 -28.74 8.51
N LYS A 445 14.81 -29.19 9.28
CA LYS A 445 16.02 -28.39 9.54
C LYS A 445 16.70 -28.03 8.21
N GLY A 446 17.02 -26.75 8.02
CA GLY A 446 17.69 -26.28 6.81
C GLY A 446 17.43 -24.80 6.55
N GLY A 447 18.17 -24.20 5.60
CA GLY A 447 17.95 -22.82 5.18
C GLY A 447 18.70 -21.75 5.99
N GLY A 448 19.60 -22.14 6.89
CA GLY A 448 20.47 -21.25 7.67
C GLY A 448 20.22 -21.34 9.18
N LEU A 449 20.99 -20.58 9.97
CA LEU A 449 20.87 -20.55 11.42
C LEU A 449 19.47 -20.03 11.83
N GLY A 450 18.78 -20.79 12.69
CA GLY A 450 17.43 -20.43 13.16
C GLY A 450 16.35 -20.43 12.07
N ARG A 451 16.57 -21.14 10.96
CA ARG A 451 15.62 -21.27 9.86
C ARG A 451 15.19 -22.73 9.67
N ARG A 452 14.00 -22.88 9.10
CA ARG A 452 13.44 -24.17 8.65
C ARG A 452 13.17 -24.11 7.15
N ILE A 453 13.11 -25.27 6.51
CA ILE A 453 12.56 -25.44 5.17
C ILE A 453 11.16 -26.05 5.35
N THR A 454 10.14 -25.32 4.92
CA THR A 454 8.74 -25.69 5.08
C THR A 454 8.15 -25.98 3.70
N PRO A 455 7.85 -27.25 3.38
CA PRO A 455 7.18 -27.61 2.14
C PRO A 455 5.70 -27.19 2.17
N PHE A 456 5.19 -26.78 1.02
CA PHE A 456 3.79 -26.40 0.86
C PHE A 456 3.23 -26.99 -0.44
N THR A 457 1.91 -27.18 -0.45
CA THR A 457 1.13 -27.59 -1.62
C THR A 457 -0.01 -26.60 -1.84
N VAL A 458 -0.18 -26.15 -3.07
CA VAL A 458 -1.28 -25.30 -3.52
C VAL A 458 -2.14 -26.12 -4.48
N ARG A 459 -3.45 -26.20 -4.23
CA ARG A 459 -4.41 -26.90 -5.10
C ARG A 459 -5.55 -25.98 -5.52
N LEU A 460 -6.03 -26.18 -6.74
CA LEU A 460 -7.18 -25.47 -7.29
C LEU A 460 -7.84 -26.29 -8.40
N PRO A 461 -9.16 -26.17 -8.60
CA PRO A 461 -9.86 -26.89 -9.65
C PRO A 461 -9.43 -26.42 -11.04
N ILE A 462 -9.16 -27.36 -11.95
CA ILE A 462 -8.81 -27.04 -13.35
C ILE A 462 -9.96 -26.29 -14.04
N SER A 463 -11.20 -26.61 -13.70
CA SER A 463 -12.41 -25.96 -14.24
C SER A 463 -12.51 -24.46 -13.93
N ALA A 464 -11.74 -23.93 -12.98
CA ALA A 464 -11.72 -22.50 -12.69
C ALA A 464 -10.81 -21.69 -13.63
N LEU A 465 -9.96 -22.36 -14.42
CA LEU A 465 -8.92 -21.74 -15.23
C LEU A 465 -9.37 -21.46 -16.66
N THR A 466 -8.78 -20.44 -17.27
CA THR A 466 -9.01 -20.07 -18.66
C THR A 466 -7.91 -20.68 -19.53
N PHE A 467 -8.32 -21.55 -20.45
CA PHE A 467 -7.41 -22.23 -21.35
C PHE A 467 -7.48 -21.66 -22.76
N VAL A 468 -6.32 -21.53 -23.38
CA VAL A 468 -6.18 -21.22 -24.81
C VAL A 468 -5.80 -22.51 -25.53
N GLU A 469 -6.51 -22.83 -26.61
CA GLU A 469 -6.25 -24.02 -27.41
C GLU A 469 -5.24 -23.72 -28.51
N LYS A 470 -4.23 -24.57 -28.64
CA LYS A 470 -3.24 -24.53 -29.71
C LYS A 470 -2.72 -25.94 -30.00
N ASP A 471 -2.67 -26.33 -31.27
CA ASP A 471 -2.06 -27.60 -31.73
C ASP A 471 -2.60 -28.85 -31.00
N GLY A 472 -3.91 -28.87 -30.70
CA GLY A 472 -4.56 -30.01 -30.01
C GLY A 472 -4.31 -30.08 -28.49
N VAL A 473 -3.70 -29.04 -27.91
CA VAL A 473 -3.45 -28.89 -26.47
C VAL A 473 -4.12 -27.62 -25.98
N ARG A 474 -4.79 -27.71 -24.83
CA ARG A 474 -5.31 -26.56 -24.10
C ARG A 474 -4.31 -26.14 -23.03
N THR A 475 -3.87 -24.89 -23.08
CA THR A 475 -2.88 -24.34 -22.14
C THR A 475 -3.44 -23.17 -21.35
N ALA A 476 -3.34 -23.25 -20.02
CA ALA A 476 -3.50 -22.11 -19.12
C ALA A 476 -2.13 -21.72 -18.56
N THR A 477 -1.89 -20.44 -18.28
CA THR A 477 -0.66 -19.99 -17.62
C THR A 477 -1.00 -19.39 -16.26
N LEU A 478 -0.42 -19.94 -15.20
CA LEU A 478 -0.64 -19.49 -13.84
C LEU A 478 0.56 -18.70 -13.33
N ALA A 479 0.32 -17.60 -12.63
CA ALA A 479 1.32 -16.94 -11.79
C ALA A 479 1.00 -17.26 -10.32
N VAL A 480 1.72 -18.24 -9.77
CA VAL A 480 1.56 -18.72 -8.39
C VAL A 480 2.47 -17.92 -7.48
N SER A 481 1.88 -17.12 -6.60
CA SER A 481 2.56 -16.28 -5.61
C SER A 481 2.43 -16.87 -4.22
N LEU A 482 3.49 -16.81 -3.43
CA LEU A 482 3.49 -17.29 -2.05
C LEU A 482 4.22 -16.32 -1.11
N ALA A 483 3.66 -16.13 0.08
CA ALA A 483 4.32 -15.47 1.20
C ALA A 483 3.82 -16.06 2.53
N ALA A 484 4.55 -15.78 3.60
CA ALA A 484 4.14 -16.11 4.97
C ALA A 484 4.14 -14.86 5.84
N VAL A 485 3.24 -14.81 6.82
CA VAL A 485 3.15 -13.77 7.84
C VAL A 485 3.11 -14.42 9.23
N ASP A 486 3.81 -13.86 10.20
CA ASP A 486 3.75 -14.33 11.59
C ASP A 486 2.68 -13.60 12.42
N ASP A 487 2.44 -14.05 13.66
CA ASP A 487 1.48 -13.44 14.58
C ASP A 487 1.80 -11.97 14.92
N ALA A 488 3.08 -11.57 14.80
CA ALA A 488 3.50 -10.19 15.00
C ALA A 488 3.23 -9.32 13.77
N GLY A 489 2.95 -9.91 12.61
CA GLY A 489 2.71 -9.25 11.32
C GLY A 489 3.96 -9.12 10.45
N ALA A 490 5.08 -9.75 10.82
CA ALA A 490 6.27 -9.79 9.98
C ALA A 490 6.05 -10.69 8.77
N LYS A 491 6.28 -10.15 7.56
CA LYS A 491 5.99 -10.81 6.29
C LYS A 491 7.27 -11.26 5.59
N SER A 492 7.19 -12.36 4.83
CA SER A 492 8.21 -12.69 3.84
C SER A 492 8.06 -11.81 2.59
N GLU A 493 9.11 -11.78 1.76
CA GLU A 493 8.96 -11.31 0.39
C GLU A 493 7.96 -12.21 -0.36
N VAL A 494 7.12 -11.60 -1.21
CA VAL A 494 6.24 -12.34 -2.12
C VAL A 494 7.11 -12.89 -3.24
N THR A 495 7.06 -14.20 -3.47
CA THR A 495 7.71 -14.81 -4.62
C THR A 495 6.66 -15.36 -5.57
N THR A 496 6.83 -15.12 -6.88
CA THR A 496 5.92 -15.56 -7.92
C THR A 496 6.61 -16.51 -8.90
N ALA A 497 5.97 -17.64 -9.19
CA ALA A 497 6.37 -18.59 -10.22
C ALA A 497 5.35 -18.62 -11.36
N ARG A 498 5.81 -18.57 -12.61
CA ARG A 498 4.93 -18.77 -13.77
C ARG A 498 4.93 -20.25 -14.16
N VAL A 499 3.76 -20.87 -14.23
CA VAL A 499 3.59 -22.30 -14.45
C VAL A 499 2.56 -22.53 -15.57
N PRO A 500 2.94 -23.16 -16.68
CA PRO A 500 1.98 -23.61 -17.68
C PRO A 500 1.22 -24.85 -17.18
N VAL A 501 -0.07 -24.92 -17.49
CA VAL A 501 -0.93 -26.07 -17.28
C VAL A 501 -1.41 -26.52 -18.65
N GLU A 502 -0.92 -27.67 -19.11
CA GLU A 502 -1.19 -28.19 -20.44
C GLU A 502 -2.08 -29.43 -20.34
N VAL A 503 -3.19 -29.41 -21.07
CA VAL A 503 -4.18 -30.49 -21.10
C VAL A 503 -4.42 -30.88 -22.57
N PRO A 504 -4.02 -32.10 -22.98
CA PRO A 504 -4.37 -32.61 -24.31
C PRO A 504 -5.89 -32.69 -24.47
N LEU A 505 -6.41 -32.32 -25.66
CA LEU A 505 -7.86 -32.33 -25.91
C LEU A 505 -8.52 -33.68 -25.61
N ALA A 506 -7.83 -34.79 -25.88
CA ALA A 506 -8.31 -36.14 -25.59
C ALA A 506 -8.59 -36.40 -24.10
N ARG A 507 -8.02 -35.61 -23.18
CA ARG A 507 -8.21 -35.74 -21.72
C ARG A 507 -8.98 -34.57 -21.11
N TRP A 508 -9.56 -33.70 -21.92
CA TRP A 508 -10.17 -32.45 -21.46
C TRP A 508 -11.31 -32.67 -20.45
N GLU A 509 -12.25 -33.58 -20.76
CA GLU A 509 -13.40 -33.88 -19.89
C GLU A 509 -13.00 -34.49 -18.54
N GLU A 510 -11.94 -35.29 -18.51
CA GLU A 510 -11.38 -35.83 -17.26
C GLU A 510 -10.66 -34.74 -16.47
N ALA A 511 -9.87 -33.92 -17.16
CA ALA A 511 -9.10 -32.84 -16.53
C ALA A 511 -10.00 -31.82 -15.83
N LEU A 512 -11.16 -31.47 -16.42
CA LEU A 512 -12.12 -30.56 -15.80
C LEU A 512 -12.65 -31.01 -14.43
N LYS A 513 -12.59 -32.32 -14.13
CA LYS A 513 -13.01 -32.91 -12.85
C LYS A 513 -11.85 -33.01 -11.84
N SER A 514 -10.65 -32.61 -12.23
CA SER A 514 -9.43 -32.74 -11.43
C SER A 514 -8.91 -31.40 -10.91
N GLU A 515 -7.96 -31.47 -9.98
CA GLU A 515 -7.27 -30.30 -9.43
C GLU A 515 -5.86 -30.16 -10.01
N PHE A 516 -5.48 -28.92 -10.33
CA PHE A 516 -4.09 -28.58 -10.51
C PHE A 516 -3.39 -28.53 -9.15
N THR A 517 -2.19 -29.11 -9.07
CA THR A 517 -1.38 -29.15 -7.84
C THR A 517 -0.01 -28.55 -8.08
N TYR A 518 0.34 -27.54 -7.30
CA TYR A 518 1.67 -26.93 -7.26
C TYR A 518 2.35 -27.21 -5.93
N ARG A 519 3.62 -27.63 -5.96
CA ARG A 519 4.40 -27.92 -4.75
C ARG A 519 5.67 -27.07 -4.72
N GLY A 520 6.05 -26.64 -3.54
CA GLY A 520 7.31 -25.93 -3.34
C GLY A 520 7.78 -25.96 -1.89
N GLU A 521 8.87 -25.25 -1.64
CA GLU A 521 9.43 -25.10 -0.30
C GLU A 521 9.72 -23.62 -0.01
N MET A 522 9.45 -23.19 1.23
CA MET A 522 9.77 -21.86 1.73
C MET A 522 10.76 -21.95 2.89
N LYS A 523 11.74 -21.03 2.92
CA LYS A 523 12.58 -20.83 4.12
C LYS A 523 11.82 -19.98 5.13
N THR A 524 11.64 -20.48 6.34
CA THR A 524 10.82 -19.84 7.38
C THR A 524 11.57 -19.71 8.70
N ARG A 525 11.09 -18.81 9.56
CA ARG A 525 11.44 -18.80 10.99
C ARG A 525 10.58 -19.83 11.72
N THR A 526 11.01 -20.18 12.93
CA THR A 526 10.15 -20.89 13.87
C THR A 526 9.07 -19.95 14.42
N GLY A 527 7.94 -20.51 14.83
CA GLY A 527 6.79 -19.77 15.35
C GLY A 527 5.49 -20.09 14.62
N ASN A 528 4.43 -19.37 14.98
CA ASN A 528 3.14 -19.45 14.30
C ASN A 528 3.20 -18.58 13.05
N LEU A 529 2.93 -19.21 11.90
CA LEU A 529 2.92 -18.55 10.61
C LEU A 529 1.59 -18.83 9.90
N ARG A 530 1.14 -17.90 9.08
CA ARG A 530 0.11 -18.13 8.08
C ARG A 530 0.73 -18.03 6.70
N PHE A 531 0.69 -19.14 5.97
CA PHE A 531 1.06 -19.17 4.56
C PHE A 531 -0.12 -18.64 3.77
N VAL A 532 0.16 -17.77 2.81
CA VAL A 532 -0.83 -17.25 1.88
C VAL A 532 -0.33 -17.57 0.48
N ALA A 533 -1.23 -18.10 -0.35
CA ALA A 533 -0.99 -18.34 -1.77
C ALA A 533 -1.99 -17.53 -2.59
N GLY A 534 -1.49 -16.81 -3.58
CA GLY A 534 -2.29 -16.15 -4.61
C GLY A 534 -1.99 -16.81 -5.96
N VAL A 535 -3.02 -17.24 -6.69
CA VAL A 535 -2.87 -17.84 -8.03
C VAL A 535 -3.58 -16.95 -9.03
N ARG A 536 -2.83 -16.28 -9.91
CA ARG A 536 -3.40 -15.51 -11.02
C ARG A 536 -3.46 -16.39 -12.27
N ASP A 537 -4.63 -16.52 -12.86
CA ASP A 537 -4.79 -17.01 -14.23
C ASP A 537 -4.44 -15.87 -15.19
N VAL A 538 -3.35 -16.02 -15.95
CA VAL A 538 -2.81 -14.95 -16.81
C VAL A 538 -3.74 -14.59 -17.97
N ALA A 539 -4.58 -15.52 -18.43
CA ALA A 539 -5.45 -15.26 -19.57
C ALA A 539 -6.70 -14.45 -19.18
N SER A 540 -7.22 -14.64 -17.97
CA SER A 540 -8.42 -13.94 -17.46
C SER A 540 -8.14 -12.86 -16.41
N ASP A 541 -6.93 -12.82 -15.86
CA ASP A 541 -6.50 -12.02 -14.71
C ASP A 541 -7.33 -12.24 -13.43
N ARG A 542 -8.16 -13.29 -13.40
CA ARG A 542 -8.80 -13.78 -12.18
C ARG A 542 -7.75 -14.32 -11.22
N ILE A 543 -7.94 -14.06 -9.92
CA ILE A 543 -7.00 -14.48 -8.87
C ILE A 543 -7.73 -15.27 -7.80
N GLY A 544 -7.28 -16.49 -7.56
CA GLY A 544 -7.66 -17.26 -6.38
C GLY A 544 -6.70 -16.98 -5.23
N ILE A 545 -7.23 -16.96 -4.01
CA ILE A 545 -6.45 -16.74 -2.78
C ILE A 545 -6.79 -17.84 -1.78
N GLY A 546 -5.76 -18.40 -1.17
CA GLY A 546 -5.87 -19.41 -0.12
C GLY A 546 -4.87 -19.14 0.99
N SER A 547 -5.15 -19.62 2.19
CA SER A 547 -4.20 -19.54 3.30
C SER A 547 -4.29 -20.73 4.24
N ALA A 548 -3.18 -21.01 4.92
CA ALA A 548 -3.09 -22.07 5.92
C ALA A 548 -2.24 -21.61 7.12
N PRO A 549 -2.76 -21.68 8.35
CA PRO A 549 -1.95 -21.51 9.54
C PRO A 549 -1.07 -22.75 9.77
N VAL A 550 0.14 -22.54 10.28
CA VAL A 550 1.08 -23.59 10.63
C VAL A 550 1.95 -23.14 11.80
N ARG A 551 2.21 -24.05 12.73
CA ARG A 551 3.26 -23.86 13.73
C ARG A 551 4.54 -24.50 13.20
N VAL A 552 5.55 -23.67 12.93
CA VAL A 552 6.88 -24.12 12.53
C VAL A 552 7.72 -24.29 13.78
N GLU A 553 7.99 -25.53 14.16
CA GLU A 553 8.92 -25.88 15.23
C GLU A 553 10.34 -25.91 14.73
#